data_AF-A0A670Y764-F1
#
_entry.id   AF-A0A670Y764-F1
#
_cell.length_a   1.000
_cell.length_b   1.000
_cell.length_c   1.000
_cell.angle_alpha   90.00
_cell.angle_beta   90.00
_cell.angle_gamma   90.00
#
_symmetry.space_group_name_H-M   'P 1'
#
loop_
_entity.id
_entity.type
_entity.pdbx_description
1 polymer ?
#
loop_
_entity_poly.entity_id
_entity_poly.type
_entity_poly.pdbx_seq_one_letter_code
_entity_poly.pdbx_strand_id
1 'polypeptide(L)'
;SLLLIIITFPISIWFCMKIVREYERAVLFRFGHILHGRPRGPGLFFLLPCLDTYHKIDIRLKTLEIPFCEVITSDMAVLELNTVCYYRMENVTLLMTTLANRSNAVQMLIQTITKRLLAHRTFTDILMERKNISQEIKVSKRRIFKDIRLPAELQVSLSAQAEAQRHAKVRVIAAEGEKAASESLKIAAEALSHTPAAIQLRYLHTLQNLSSEKPPTLVLSLPFDPLSLSVAVNQTPTGHNPSGCDNNPETSKGKDSPML
;
A
#
# COMPACT_ATOMS: atom_id res chain seq x y z
N SER A 1 40.82 -66.34 5.99
CA SER A 1 39.55 -65.61 5.83
C SER A 1 38.98 -64.99 7.10
N LEU A 2 38.71 -65.75 8.18
CA LEU A 2 38.03 -65.20 9.36
C LEU A 2 38.76 -64.04 10.05
N LEU A 3 40.09 -64.07 10.14
CA LEU A 3 40.90 -63.02 10.77
C LEU A 3 40.82 -61.68 10.00
N LEU A 4 40.81 -61.71 8.66
CA LEU A 4 40.62 -60.54 7.81
C LEU A 4 39.21 -59.94 7.95
N ILE A 5 38.19 -60.79 8.07
CA ILE A 5 36.80 -60.34 8.30
C ILE A 5 36.68 -59.65 9.66
N ILE A 6 37.26 -60.22 10.71
CA ILE A 6 37.24 -59.65 12.07
C ILE A 6 37.95 -58.29 12.11
N ILE A 7 39.08 -58.13 11.42
CA ILE A 7 39.83 -56.86 11.34
C ILE A 7 39.07 -55.78 10.55
N THR A 8 38.40 -56.17 9.46
CA THR A 8 37.70 -55.22 8.56
C THR A 8 36.29 -54.86 9.05
N PHE A 9 35.68 -55.68 9.89
CA PHE A 9 34.34 -55.45 10.44
C PHE A 9 34.18 -54.13 11.23
N PRO A 10 35.06 -53.75 12.18
CA PRO A 10 34.93 -52.48 12.91
C PRO A 10 35.08 -51.27 11.98
N ILE A 11 35.95 -51.37 10.97
CA ILE A 11 36.18 -50.32 9.96
C ILE A 11 34.93 -50.15 9.08
N SER A 12 34.32 -51.27 8.68
CA SER A 12 33.08 -51.28 7.89
C SER A 12 31.90 -50.64 8.65
N ILE A 13 31.71 -50.99 9.93
CA ILE A 13 30.64 -50.41 10.77
C ILE A 13 30.79 -48.90 10.91
N TRP A 14 32.00 -48.42 11.15
CA TRP A 14 32.26 -46.98 11.27
C TRP A 14 31.90 -46.24 9.98
N PHE A 15 32.20 -46.84 8.82
CA PHE A 15 31.88 -46.25 7.52
C PHE A 15 30.37 -46.24 7.20
N CYS A 16 29.61 -47.19 7.76
CA CYS A 16 28.16 -47.29 7.60
C CYS A 16 27.36 -46.24 8.41
N MET A 17 27.96 -45.64 9.44
CA MET A 17 27.33 -44.63 10.28
C MET A 17 27.42 -43.24 9.62
N LYS A 18 26.27 -42.67 9.23
CA LYS A 18 26.17 -41.28 8.77
C LYS A 18 25.17 -40.50 9.59
N ILE A 19 25.47 -39.21 9.78
CA ILE A 19 24.64 -38.26 10.51
C ILE A 19 23.95 -37.35 9.50
N VAL A 20 22.64 -37.13 9.71
CA VAL A 20 21.81 -36.14 9.00
C VAL A 20 21.40 -35.06 9.98
N ARG A 21 21.49 -33.82 9.52
CA ARG A 21 21.19 -32.63 10.30
C ARG A 21 19.67 -32.43 10.38
N GLU A 22 19.20 -31.69 11.38
CA GLU A 22 17.77 -31.45 11.65
C GLU A 22 16.99 -30.82 10.48
N TYR A 23 17.67 -30.03 9.66
CA TYR A 23 17.10 -29.36 8.50
C TYR A 23 17.27 -30.13 7.18
N GLU A 24 17.86 -31.31 7.23
CA GLU A 24 18.02 -32.19 6.07
C GLU A 24 17.12 -33.42 6.25
N ARG A 25 16.55 -33.88 5.15
CA ARG A 25 15.93 -35.22 5.07
C ARG A 25 16.71 -36.07 4.10
N ALA A 26 16.99 -37.31 4.49
CA ALA A 26 17.62 -38.28 3.61
C ALA A 26 16.59 -39.24 3.03
N VAL A 27 16.62 -39.40 1.70
CA VAL A 27 15.91 -40.47 1.00
C VAL A 27 16.93 -41.57 0.68
N LEU A 28 16.60 -42.80 1.06
CA LEU A 28 17.44 -43.97 0.85
C LEU A 28 16.87 -44.82 -0.29
N PHE A 29 17.73 -45.18 -1.22
CA PHE A 29 17.46 -46.10 -2.31
C PHE A 29 18.31 -47.35 -2.07
N ARG A 30 17.65 -48.50 -1.93
CA ARG A 30 18.29 -49.81 -1.76
C ARG A 30 18.02 -50.63 -3.00
N PHE A 31 19.08 -51.06 -3.70
CA PHE A 31 18.95 -51.77 -4.98
C PHE A 31 18.02 -51.06 -6.00
N GLY A 32 18.05 -49.72 -6.03
CA GLY A 32 17.19 -48.92 -6.90
C GLY A 32 15.73 -48.79 -6.43
N HIS A 33 15.28 -49.56 -5.43
CA HIS A 33 13.99 -49.38 -4.80
C HIS A 33 14.06 -48.36 -3.67
N ILE A 34 13.05 -47.52 -3.60
CA ILE A 34 12.90 -46.59 -2.48
C ILE A 34 12.48 -47.42 -1.28
N LEU A 35 13.19 -47.22 -0.17
CA LEU A 35 12.80 -47.86 1.08
C LEU A 35 11.40 -47.34 1.45
N HIS A 36 10.40 -48.23 1.55
CA HIS A 36 8.96 -47.95 1.74
C HIS A 36 8.60 -47.21 3.06
N GLY A 37 9.57 -46.58 3.73
CA GLY A 37 9.38 -45.77 4.92
C GLY A 37 9.27 -44.27 4.59
N ARG A 38 8.77 -43.50 5.57
CA ARG A 38 8.89 -42.04 5.55
C ARG A 38 10.38 -41.64 5.43
N PRO A 39 10.70 -40.51 4.77
CA PRO A 39 12.07 -40.03 4.67
C PRO A 39 12.67 -39.93 6.08
N ARG A 40 13.83 -40.56 6.29
CA ARG A 40 14.42 -40.67 7.63
C ARG A 40 14.64 -39.28 8.19
N GLY A 41 14.12 -39.10 9.40
CA GLY A 41 14.30 -37.89 10.18
C GLY A 41 15.76 -37.68 10.58
N PRO A 42 16.05 -36.56 11.25
CA PRO A 42 17.41 -36.26 11.67
C PRO A 42 17.93 -37.24 12.69
N GLY A 43 19.25 -37.36 12.73
CA GLY A 43 19.94 -38.31 13.61
C GLY A 43 20.88 -39.24 12.85
N LEU A 44 21.28 -40.29 13.55
CA LEU A 44 22.18 -41.30 13.05
C LEU A 44 21.40 -42.38 12.30
N PHE A 45 21.86 -42.72 11.11
CA PHE A 45 21.27 -43.81 10.33
C PHE A 45 22.37 -44.67 9.70
N PHE A 46 22.08 -45.96 9.66
CA PHE A 46 22.95 -46.98 9.10
C PHE A 46 22.70 -47.14 7.61
N LEU A 47 23.76 -47.09 6.81
CA LEU A 47 23.79 -47.24 5.36
C LEU A 47 24.80 -48.31 4.95
N LEU A 48 24.43 -49.21 4.04
CA LEU A 48 25.38 -50.17 3.49
C LEU A 48 26.13 -49.55 2.28
N PRO A 49 27.47 -49.41 2.32
CA PRO A 49 28.25 -48.64 1.35
C PRO A 49 28.21 -49.15 -0.11
N CYS A 50 27.77 -50.39 -0.34
CA CYS A 50 27.65 -50.97 -1.68
C CYS A 50 26.21 -51.10 -2.20
N LEU A 51 25.21 -51.07 -1.30
CA LEU A 51 23.82 -51.40 -1.64
C LEU A 51 22.89 -50.21 -1.56
N ASP A 52 23.20 -49.26 -0.69
CA ASP A 52 22.35 -48.13 -0.36
C ASP A 52 22.93 -46.84 -0.96
N THR A 53 22.13 -46.14 -1.78
CA THR A 53 22.41 -44.76 -2.21
C THR A 53 21.51 -43.81 -1.43
N TYR A 54 22.09 -42.71 -0.93
CA TYR A 54 21.34 -41.74 -0.14
C TYR A 54 21.41 -40.35 -0.78
N HIS A 55 20.28 -39.65 -0.78
CA HIS A 55 20.20 -38.26 -1.20
C HIS A 55 19.74 -37.39 -0.04
N LYS A 56 20.58 -36.45 0.39
CA LYS A 56 20.29 -35.46 1.43
C LYS A 56 19.66 -34.23 0.81
N ILE A 57 18.48 -33.84 1.30
CA ILE A 57 17.70 -32.76 0.74
C ILE A 57 17.29 -31.81 1.86
N ASP A 58 17.65 -30.55 1.67
CA ASP A 58 17.31 -29.48 2.60
C ASP A 58 15.81 -29.13 2.51
N ILE A 59 15.14 -29.14 3.66
CA ILE A 59 13.71 -28.80 3.81
C ILE A 59 13.48 -27.34 4.22
N ARG A 60 14.53 -26.51 4.25
CA ARG A 60 14.43 -25.07 4.47
C ARG A 60 13.73 -24.37 3.31
N LEU A 61 13.33 -23.13 3.57
CA LEU A 61 12.78 -22.23 2.57
C LEU A 61 13.89 -21.84 1.59
N LYS A 62 13.69 -22.10 0.30
CA LYS A 62 14.62 -21.76 -0.77
C LYS A 62 14.03 -20.71 -1.69
N THR A 63 14.89 -19.82 -2.18
CA THR A 63 14.59 -18.85 -3.23
C THR A 63 14.89 -19.44 -4.59
N LEU A 64 14.00 -19.22 -5.54
CA LEU A 64 14.24 -19.45 -6.96
C LEU A 64 13.81 -18.20 -7.71
N GLU A 65 14.77 -17.64 -8.43
CA GLU A 65 14.55 -16.55 -9.35
C GLU A 65 14.04 -17.12 -10.67
N ILE A 66 12.99 -16.51 -11.20
CA ILE A 66 12.37 -16.92 -12.45
C ILE A 66 12.85 -15.92 -13.51
N PRO A 67 13.30 -16.39 -14.68
CA PRO A 67 13.73 -15.51 -15.75
C PRO A 67 12.58 -14.61 -16.19
N PHE A 68 12.95 -13.48 -16.78
CA PHE A 68 12.00 -12.51 -17.31
C PHE A 68 11.01 -13.16 -18.27
N CYS A 69 9.72 -12.90 -18.05
CA CYS A 69 8.64 -13.42 -18.86
C CYS A 69 7.77 -12.28 -19.37
N GLU A 70 7.57 -12.25 -20.69
CA GLU A 70 6.64 -11.32 -21.33
C GLU A 70 5.22 -11.91 -21.32
N VAL A 71 4.26 -11.12 -20.85
CA VAL A 71 2.84 -11.51 -20.76
C VAL A 71 1.96 -10.40 -21.27
N ILE A 72 0.94 -10.79 -22.04
CA ILE A 72 -0.11 -9.91 -22.53
C ILE A 72 -1.34 -10.10 -21.63
N THR A 73 -1.87 -9.00 -21.10
CA THR A 73 -3.08 -9.00 -20.25
C THR A 73 -4.36 -8.97 -21.10
N SER A 74 -5.54 -9.02 -20.46
CA SER A 74 -6.83 -8.93 -21.16
C SER A 74 -7.00 -7.62 -21.96
N ASP A 75 -6.32 -6.56 -21.52
CA ASP A 75 -6.45 -5.22 -22.08
C ASP A 75 -5.38 -4.94 -23.14
N MET A 76 -4.74 -5.99 -23.66
CA MET A 76 -3.68 -5.91 -24.67
C MET A 76 -2.45 -5.10 -24.23
N ALA A 77 -2.23 -4.97 -22.92
CA ALA A 77 -1.00 -4.40 -22.39
C ALA A 77 0.09 -5.48 -22.32
N VAL A 78 1.28 -5.15 -22.81
CA VAL A 78 2.48 -6.00 -22.71
C VAL A 78 3.20 -5.66 -21.41
N LEU A 79 3.50 -6.67 -20.60
CA LEU A 79 4.20 -6.52 -19.33
C LEU A 79 5.41 -7.45 -19.25
N GLU A 80 6.49 -6.95 -18.69
CA GLU A 80 7.67 -7.74 -18.34
C GLU A 80 7.64 -8.09 -16.85
N LEU A 81 7.67 -9.39 -16.55
CA LEU A 81 7.55 -9.88 -15.18
C LEU A 81 8.89 -10.41 -14.71
N ASN A 82 9.39 -9.84 -13.60
CA ASN A 82 10.44 -10.44 -12.81
C ASN A 82 9.83 -10.96 -11.50
N THR A 83 10.12 -12.20 -11.11
CA THR A 83 9.45 -12.81 -9.96
C THR A 83 10.40 -13.73 -9.21
N VAL A 84 10.37 -13.61 -7.87
CA VAL A 84 11.10 -14.49 -6.97
C VAL A 84 10.12 -15.37 -6.23
N CYS A 85 10.34 -16.68 -6.30
CA CYS A 85 9.53 -17.67 -5.61
C CYS A 85 10.26 -18.20 -4.38
N TYR A 86 9.56 -18.20 -3.25
CA TYR A 86 9.97 -18.89 -2.03
C TYR A 86 9.17 -20.18 -1.90
N TYR A 87 9.86 -21.31 -1.89
CA TYR A 87 9.23 -22.61 -1.71
C TYR A 87 9.92 -23.41 -0.60
N ARG A 88 9.15 -24.31 0.02
CA ARG A 88 9.61 -25.28 1.00
C ARG A 88 9.14 -26.66 0.60
N MET A 89 10.00 -27.66 0.71
CA MET A 89 9.65 -29.04 0.35
C MET A 89 8.95 -29.73 1.54
N GLU A 90 7.67 -30.11 1.36
CA GLU A 90 6.92 -30.89 2.35
C GLU A 90 7.21 -32.39 2.21
N ASN A 91 7.08 -32.95 1.01
CA ASN A 91 7.25 -34.37 0.72
C ASN A 91 8.44 -34.62 -0.21
N VAL A 92 9.56 -35.02 0.38
CA VAL A 92 10.83 -35.22 -0.33
C VAL A 92 10.83 -36.51 -1.17
N THR A 93 10.22 -37.59 -0.67
CA THR A 93 10.19 -38.88 -1.38
C THR A 93 9.46 -38.78 -2.71
N LEU A 94 8.25 -38.21 -2.72
CA LEU A 94 7.45 -38.00 -3.95
C LEU A 94 8.18 -37.07 -4.93
N LEU A 95 8.74 -35.97 -4.42
CA LEU A 95 9.47 -35.02 -5.25
C LEU A 95 10.64 -35.70 -6.02
N MET A 96 11.31 -36.66 -5.38
CA MET A 96 12.47 -37.34 -5.95
C MET A 96 12.09 -38.40 -6.98
N THR A 97 10.91 -39.00 -6.86
CA THR A 97 10.39 -39.96 -7.85
C THR A 97 9.75 -39.30 -9.04
N THR A 98 9.00 -38.22 -8.80
CA THR A 98 8.20 -37.59 -9.85
C THR A 98 9.03 -36.64 -10.71
N LEU A 99 10.06 -35.99 -10.16
CA LEU A 99 10.82 -34.97 -10.88
C LEU A 99 12.32 -35.24 -10.88
N ALA A 100 12.90 -35.31 -12.09
CA ALA A 100 14.34 -35.29 -12.30
C ALA A 100 14.92 -33.89 -12.01
N ASN A 101 14.50 -32.89 -12.80
CA ASN A 101 14.97 -31.50 -12.72
C ASN A 101 13.99 -30.61 -11.96
N ARG A 102 14.12 -30.57 -10.63
CA ARG A 102 13.17 -29.89 -9.73
C ARG A 102 13.15 -28.38 -9.91
N SER A 103 14.31 -27.74 -10.02
CA SER A 103 14.41 -26.28 -10.18
C SER A 103 13.73 -25.83 -11.47
N ASN A 104 14.05 -26.47 -12.60
CA ASN A 104 13.46 -26.13 -13.90
C ASN A 104 11.96 -26.39 -13.93
N ALA A 105 11.50 -27.52 -13.39
CA ALA A 105 10.07 -27.83 -13.37
C ALA A 105 9.27 -26.83 -12.51
N VAL A 106 9.80 -26.44 -11.35
CA VAL A 106 9.20 -25.40 -10.51
C VAL A 106 9.18 -24.05 -11.25
N GLN A 107 10.27 -23.69 -11.92
CA GLN A 107 10.37 -22.47 -12.72
C GLN A 107 9.31 -22.42 -13.83
N MET A 108 9.22 -23.48 -14.65
CA MET A 108 8.23 -23.57 -15.74
C MET A 108 6.79 -23.55 -15.21
N LEU A 109 6.52 -24.23 -14.10
CA LEU A 109 5.20 -24.23 -13.46
C LEU A 109 4.83 -22.81 -12.99
N ILE A 110 5.74 -22.11 -12.33
CA ILE A 110 5.44 -20.76 -11.83
C ILE A 110 5.29 -19.77 -12.99
N GLN A 111 6.10 -19.88 -14.04
CA GLN A 111 5.97 -19.10 -15.26
C GLN A 111 4.58 -19.31 -15.89
N THR A 112 4.14 -20.56 -16.01
CA THR A 112 2.84 -20.90 -16.59
C THR A 112 1.67 -20.38 -15.74
N ILE A 113 1.71 -20.58 -14.42
CA ILE A 113 0.68 -20.08 -13.51
C ILE A 113 0.64 -18.55 -13.52
N THR A 114 1.80 -17.91 -13.52
CA THR A 114 1.91 -16.45 -13.56
C THR A 114 1.35 -15.88 -14.86
N LYS A 115 1.71 -16.46 -16.00
CA LYS A 115 1.18 -16.07 -17.30
C LYS A 115 -0.33 -16.27 -17.38
N ARG A 116 -0.84 -17.41 -16.92
CA ARG A 116 -2.29 -17.70 -16.88
C ARG A 116 -3.06 -16.71 -16.00
N LEU A 117 -2.55 -16.42 -14.81
CA LEU A 117 -3.21 -15.50 -13.88
C LEU A 117 -3.25 -14.07 -14.42
N LEU A 118 -2.17 -13.60 -15.05
CA LEU A 118 -2.12 -12.25 -15.59
C LEU A 118 -2.89 -12.11 -16.92
N ALA A 119 -2.98 -13.17 -17.73
CA ALA A 119 -3.74 -13.12 -18.98
C ALA A 119 -5.24 -12.89 -18.76
N HIS A 120 -5.80 -13.34 -17.63
CA HIS A 120 -7.23 -13.17 -17.32
C HIS A 120 -7.57 -11.89 -16.54
N ARG A 121 -6.58 -11.06 -16.20
CA ARG A 121 -6.78 -9.86 -15.38
C ARG A 121 -6.51 -8.60 -16.21
N THR A 122 -7.24 -7.54 -15.88
CA THR A 122 -7.01 -6.21 -16.45
C THR A 122 -5.70 -5.63 -15.92
N PHE A 123 -5.06 -4.77 -16.71
CA PHE A 123 -3.80 -4.15 -16.33
C PHE A 123 -3.97 -3.23 -15.11
N THR A 124 -5.07 -2.48 -15.05
CA THR A 124 -5.39 -1.59 -13.93
C THR A 124 -5.60 -2.35 -12.63
N ASP A 125 -6.27 -3.51 -12.68
CA ASP A 125 -6.46 -4.34 -11.49
C ASP A 125 -5.12 -4.90 -10.99
N ILE A 126 -4.23 -5.31 -11.90
CA ILE A 126 -2.88 -5.79 -11.53
C ILE A 126 -2.07 -4.70 -10.80
N LEU A 127 -2.20 -3.43 -11.20
CA LEU A 127 -1.52 -2.31 -10.55
C LEU A 127 -2.13 -1.96 -9.19
N MET A 128 -3.46 -1.91 -9.09
CA MET A 128 -4.18 -1.54 -7.86
C MET A 128 -4.14 -2.65 -6.80
N GLU A 129 -4.15 -3.91 -7.22
CA GLU A 129 -4.38 -5.07 -6.36
C GLU A 129 -3.10 -5.90 -6.11
N ARG A 130 -1.92 -5.28 -6.18
CA ARG A 130 -0.62 -5.95 -5.95
C ARG A 130 -0.58 -6.78 -4.66
N LYS A 131 -1.29 -6.35 -3.61
CA LYS A 131 -1.36 -7.03 -2.30
C LYS A 131 -2.33 -8.24 -2.28
N ASN A 132 -3.52 -8.16 -2.87
CA ASN A 132 -4.46 -9.30 -2.83
C ASN A 132 -4.04 -10.42 -3.81
N ILE A 133 -3.41 -10.09 -4.94
CA ILE A 133 -2.86 -11.11 -5.87
C ILE A 133 -1.77 -11.95 -5.15
N SER A 134 -0.92 -11.31 -4.36
CA SER A 134 0.09 -12.02 -3.55
C SER A 134 -0.57 -12.96 -2.54
N GLN A 135 -1.73 -12.58 -2.02
CA GLN A 135 -2.49 -13.36 -1.03
C GLN A 135 -3.25 -14.54 -1.68
N GLU A 136 -3.85 -14.37 -2.86
CA GLU A 136 -4.49 -15.45 -3.61
C GLU A 136 -3.46 -16.52 -4.04
N ILE A 137 -2.27 -16.08 -4.47
CA ILE A 137 -1.16 -16.99 -4.80
C ILE A 137 -0.63 -17.70 -3.54
N LYS A 138 -0.72 -17.08 -2.36
CA LYS A 138 -0.31 -17.66 -1.07
C LYS A 138 -1.17 -18.86 -0.65
N VAL A 139 -2.45 -18.91 -1.07
CA VAL A 139 -3.37 -20.02 -0.74
C VAL A 139 -2.91 -21.33 -1.39
N SER A 140 -2.12 -21.26 -2.47
CA SER A 140 -1.47 -22.42 -3.11
C SER A 140 -0.11 -22.80 -2.50
N LYS A 141 0.08 -22.60 -1.18
CA LYS A 141 1.26 -23.03 -0.38
C LYS A 141 2.64 -22.56 -0.89
N ARG A 142 2.73 -21.59 -1.79
CA ARG A 142 4.00 -21.06 -2.32
C ARG A 142 3.97 -19.53 -2.29
N ARG A 143 4.94 -18.92 -1.60
CA ARG A 143 5.03 -17.46 -1.45
C ARG A 143 5.79 -16.93 -2.66
N ILE A 144 5.06 -16.42 -3.64
CA ILE A 144 5.63 -15.86 -4.88
C ILE A 144 5.58 -14.34 -4.75
N PHE A 145 6.73 -13.68 -4.67
CA PHE A 145 6.82 -12.22 -4.68
C PHE A 145 7.08 -11.76 -6.12
N LYS A 146 6.13 -11.04 -6.70
CA LYS A 146 6.21 -10.54 -8.07
C LYS A 146 6.63 -9.07 -8.07
N ASP A 147 7.68 -8.76 -8.82
CA ASP A 147 8.06 -7.39 -9.17
C ASP A 147 7.77 -7.18 -10.65
N ILE A 148 6.62 -6.57 -10.92
CA ILE A 148 6.13 -6.32 -12.27
C ILE A 148 6.85 -5.07 -12.76
N ARG A 149 7.66 -5.20 -13.83
CA ARG A 149 8.28 -4.04 -14.47
C ARG A 149 7.44 -3.68 -15.69
N LEU A 150 7.03 -2.42 -15.75
CA LEU A 150 6.31 -1.91 -16.90
C LEU A 150 7.33 -1.57 -18.00
N PRO A 151 7.01 -1.79 -19.28
CA PRO A 151 7.77 -1.20 -20.37
C PRO A 151 7.82 0.32 -20.20
N ALA A 152 8.99 0.92 -20.44
CA ALA A 152 9.23 2.34 -20.22
C ALA A 152 8.25 3.23 -21.02
N GLU A 153 7.85 2.80 -22.20
CA GLU A 153 6.92 3.53 -23.08
C GLU A 153 5.51 3.63 -22.49
N LEU A 154 4.96 2.53 -21.97
CA LEU A 154 3.64 2.53 -21.31
C LEU A 154 3.65 3.37 -20.04
N GLN A 155 4.75 3.35 -19.28
CA GLN A 155 4.86 4.10 -18.04
C GLN A 155 4.69 5.62 -18.26
N VAL A 156 5.24 6.15 -19.37
CA VAL A 156 5.14 7.56 -19.72
C VAL A 156 3.72 7.95 -20.14
N SER A 157 3.06 7.12 -20.96
CA SER A 157 1.67 7.41 -21.37
C SER A 157 0.69 7.32 -20.20
N LEU A 158 0.87 6.35 -19.29
CA LEU A 158 0.07 6.22 -18.08
C LEU A 158 0.29 7.38 -17.09
N SER A 159 1.54 7.83 -16.91
CA SER A 159 1.81 9.01 -16.07
C SER A 159 1.16 10.25 -16.65
N ALA A 160 1.27 10.47 -17.97
CA ALA A 160 0.64 11.60 -18.64
C ALA A 160 -0.90 11.56 -18.53
N GLN A 161 -1.51 10.38 -18.70
CA GLN A 161 -2.95 10.21 -18.54
C GLN A 161 -3.40 10.46 -17.09
N ALA A 162 -2.65 9.95 -16.12
CA ALA A 162 -2.94 10.14 -14.69
C ALA A 162 -2.80 11.62 -14.27
N GLU A 163 -1.80 12.33 -14.80
CA GLU A 163 -1.63 13.77 -14.61
C GLU A 163 -2.81 14.55 -15.20
N ALA A 164 -3.20 14.25 -16.44
CA ALA A 164 -4.35 14.89 -17.07
C ALA A 164 -5.65 14.69 -16.27
N GLN A 165 -5.90 13.47 -15.79
CA GLN A 165 -7.06 13.18 -14.93
C GLN A 165 -7.01 13.93 -13.59
N ARG A 166 -5.82 14.04 -12.97
CA ARG A 166 -5.65 14.82 -11.75
C ARG A 166 -5.93 16.30 -12.00
N HIS A 167 -5.39 16.88 -13.07
CA HIS A 167 -5.66 18.28 -13.43
C HIS A 167 -7.14 18.53 -13.72
N ALA A 168 -7.81 17.62 -14.43
CA ALA A 168 -9.24 17.71 -14.68
C ALA A 168 -10.04 17.69 -13.36
N LYS A 169 -9.73 16.77 -12.44
CA LYS A 169 -10.38 16.70 -11.13
C LYS A 169 -10.14 17.97 -10.30
N VAL A 170 -8.92 18.50 -10.29
CA VAL A 170 -8.60 19.74 -9.59
C VAL A 170 -9.44 20.90 -10.13
N ARG A 171 -9.62 21.00 -11.45
CA ARG A 171 -10.46 22.05 -12.05
C ARG A 171 -11.94 21.93 -11.70
N VAL A 172 -12.48 20.70 -11.68
CA VAL A 172 -13.87 20.45 -11.27
C VAL A 172 -14.07 20.85 -9.81
N ILE A 173 -13.17 20.43 -8.92
CA ILE A 173 -13.23 20.77 -7.49
C ILE A 173 -13.11 22.28 -7.28
N ALA A 174 -12.24 22.97 -8.02
CA ALA A 174 -12.10 24.41 -7.95
C ALA A 174 -13.38 25.13 -8.40
N ALA A 175 -13.98 24.71 -9.52
CA ALA A 175 -15.23 25.30 -10.02
C ALA A 175 -16.42 25.04 -9.07
N GLU A 176 -16.52 23.84 -8.50
CA GLU A 176 -17.52 23.52 -7.47
C GLU A 176 -17.32 24.35 -6.21
N GLY A 177 -16.05 24.53 -5.78
CA GLY A 177 -15.69 25.39 -4.67
C GLY A 177 -16.05 26.86 -4.90
N GLU A 178 -15.77 27.39 -6.10
CA GLU A 178 -16.15 28.76 -6.49
C GLU A 178 -17.67 28.95 -6.53
N LYS A 179 -18.42 27.96 -7.03
CA LYS A 179 -19.88 27.99 -7.04
C LYS A 179 -20.44 28.03 -5.62
N ALA A 180 -19.98 27.14 -4.74
CA ALA A 180 -20.40 27.10 -3.34
C ALA A 180 -20.05 28.39 -2.61
N ALA A 181 -18.85 28.94 -2.84
CA ALA A 181 -18.44 30.24 -2.29
C ALA A 181 -19.36 31.38 -2.79
N SER A 182 -19.68 31.41 -4.09
CA SER A 182 -20.54 32.43 -4.69
C SER A 182 -21.98 32.39 -4.14
N GLU A 183 -22.54 31.19 -3.94
CA GLU A 183 -23.85 31.02 -3.30
C GLU A 183 -23.84 31.55 -1.86
N SER A 184 -22.81 31.23 -1.08
CA SER A 184 -22.67 31.76 0.29
C SER A 184 -22.53 33.28 0.33
N LEU A 185 -21.79 33.86 -0.62
CA LEU A 185 -21.62 35.31 -0.74
C LEU A 185 -22.92 36.00 -1.16
N LYS A 186 -23.71 35.40 -2.05
CA LYS A 186 -25.02 35.91 -2.44
C LYS A 186 -25.96 36.01 -1.23
N ILE A 187 -26.04 34.94 -0.43
CA ILE A 187 -26.87 34.91 0.79
C ILE A 187 -26.40 36.00 1.77
N ALA A 188 -25.08 36.15 1.95
CA ALA A 188 -24.53 37.18 2.81
C ALA A 188 -24.82 38.60 2.28
N ALA A 189 -24.78 38.82 0.96
CA ALA A 189 -25.10 40.10 0.35
C ALA A 189 -26.58 40.46 0.49
N GLU A 190 -27.49 39.51 0.29
CA GLU A 190 -28.93 39.69 0.52
C GLU A 190 -29.20 40.07 1.99
N ALA A 191 -28.58 39.37 2.94
CA ALA A 191 -28.71 39.71 4.36
C ALA A 191 -28.17 41.11 4.70
N LEU A 192 -27.06 41.54 4.08
CA LEU A 192 -26.48 42.87 4.28
C LEU A 192 -27.29 43.99 3.60
N SER A 193 -27.99 43.70 2.50
CA SER A 193 -28.77 44.68 1.74
C SER A 193 -29.90 45.31 2.57
N HIS A 194 -30.45 44.56 3.53
CA HIS A 194 -31.50 45.04 4.42
C HIS A 194 -31.00 46.08 5.43
N THR A 195 -29.70 46.20 5.70
CA THR A 195 -29.14 47.10 6.72
C THR A 195 -27.95 47.91 6.19
N PRO A 196 -28.13 49.20 5.83
CA PRO A 196 -27.05 50.00 5.21
C PRO A 196 -25.85 50.23 6.15
N ALA A 197 -26.08 50.30 7.47
CA ALA A 197 -25.00 50.44 8.46
C ALA A 197 -24.04 49.23 8.49
N ALA A 198 -24.53 48.02 8.17
CA ALA A 198 -23.72 46.81 8.17
C ALA A 198 -22.73 46.77 6.99
N ILE A 199 -23.10 47.33 5.84
CA ILE A 199 -22.22 47.48 4.67
C ILE A 199 -21.05 48.40 5.02
N GLN A 200 -21.32 49.52 5.72
CA GLN A 200 -20.30 50.49 6.11
C GLN A 200 -19.32 49.91 7.16
N LEU A 201 -19.80 49.12 8.12
CA LEU A 201 -18.94 48.40 9.07
C LEU A 201 -18.06 47.34 8.36
N ARG A 202 -18.62 46.60 7.41
CA ARG A 202 -17.85 45.62 6.63
C ARG A 202 -16.77 46.29 5.78
N TYR A 203 -17.07 47.46 5.23
CA TYR A 203 -16.10 48.30 4.53
C TYR A 203 -14.94 48.73 5.43
N LEU A 204 -15.24 49.25 6.63
CA LEU A 204 -14.20 49.60 7.61
C LEU A 204 -13.37 48.39 8.04
N HIS A 205 -14.00 47.22 8.22
CA HIS A 205 -13.29 45.97 8.54
C HIS A 205 -12.37 45.52 7.41
N THR A 206 -12.79 45.63 6.14
CA THR A 206 -11.90 45.35 5.00
C THR A 206 -10.72 46.31 4.92
N LEU A 207 -10.92 47.60 5.25
CA LEU A 207 -9.82 48.57 5.32
C LEU A 207 -8.85 48.26 6.46
N GLN A 208 -9.35 47.84 7.62
CA GLN A 208 -8.50 47.43 8.74
C GLN A 208 -7.66 46.19 8.38
N ASN A 209 -8.25 45.19 7.72
CA ASN A 209 -7.51 44.02 7.25
C ASN A 209 -6.45 44.38 6.19
N LEU A 210 -6.80 45.21 5.22
CA LEU A 210 -5.88 45.67 4.16
C LEU A 210 -4.77 46.58 4.70
N SER A 211 -5.02 47.35 5.77
CA SER A 211 -3.99 48.17 6.42
C SER A 211 -2.93 47.34 7.16
N SER A 212 -3.20 46.06 7.44
CA SER A 212 -2.30 45.15 8.16
C SER A 212 -1.28 44.46 7.24
N GLU A 213 -1.66 44.12 6.00
CA GLU A 213 -0.76 43.60 4.97
C GLU A 213 -0.20 44.74 4.10
N LYS A 214 1.02 45.23 4.41
CA LYS A 214 1.87 46.17 3.62
C LYS A 214 1.15 47.04 2.56
N PRO A 215 1.06 48.38 2.72
CA PRO A 215 0.19 49.20 1.86
C PRO A 215 0.83 49.48 0.48
N PRO A 216 0.31 48.94 -0.65
CA PRO A 216 0.40 49.66 -1.91
C PRO A 216 -0.56 50.87 -1.85
N THR A 217 -0.22 51.94 -2.58
CA THR A 217 -1.12 53.09 -2.83
C THR A 217 -2.51 52.60 -3.21
N LEU A 218 -3.49 52.85 -2.33
CA LEU A 218 -4.85 52.34 -2.45
C LEU A 218 -5.75 53.45 -3.00
N VAL A 219 -6.17 53.32 -4.25
CA VAL A 219 -7.12 54.25 -4.88
C VAL A 219 -8.52 53.92 -4.39
N LEU A 220 -9.06 54.78 -3.53
CA LEU A 220 -10.35 54.59 -2.88
C LEU A 220 -11.45 55.22 -3.74
N SER A 221 -12.11 54.43 -4.58
CA SER A 221 -13.30 54.88 -5.31
C SER A 221 -14.49 54.88 -4.33
N LEU A 222 -14.76 56.04 -3.73
CA LEU A 222 -15.93 56.26 -2.88
C LEU A 222 -17.19 56.36 -3.77
N PRO A 223 -18.18 55.46 -3.64
CA PRO A 223 -19.50 55.69 -4.20
C PRO A 223 -20.22 56.68 -3.28
N PHE A 224 -20.14 57.97 -3.62
CA PHE A 224 -20.89 58.99 -2.92
C PHE A 224 -22.33 59.01 -3.46
N ASP A 225 -23.31 58.54 -2.68
CA ASP A 225 -24.71 58.97 -2.81
C ASP A 225 -25.00 59.93 -1.63
N PRO A 226 -24.90 61.27 -1.83
CA PRO A 226 -24.86 62.23 -0.73
C PRO A 226 -26.21 62.59 -0.07
N LEU A 227 -27.29 61.78 -0.16
CA LEU A 227 -28.66 62.27 0.16
C LEU A 227 -29.57 61.44 1.09
N SER A 228 -29.06 60.59 1.98
CA SER A 228 -29.93 59.95 3.00
C SER A 228 -29.49 60.10 4.46
N LEU A 229 -28.35 60.72 4.73
CA LEU A 229 -27.83 60.92 6.09
C LEU A 229 -28.13 62.32 6.66
N SER A 230 -29.27 62.92 6.32
CA SER A 230 -29.66 64.25 6.83
C SER A 230 -31.03 64.29 7.52
N VAL A 231 -31.67 63.13 7.79
CA VAL A 231 -32.94 63.08 8.53
C VAL A 231 -32.79 62.16 9.73
N ALA A 232 -32.11 62.63 10.79
CA ALA A 232 -32.35 62.21 12.18
C ALA A 232 -31.34 62.86 13.17
N VAL A 233 -31.04 64.16 13.04
CA VAL A 233 -30.41 64.89 14.15
C VAL A 233 -31.00 66.29 14.21
N ASN A 234 -32.16 66.41 14.86
CA ASN A 234 -32.54 67.62 15.56
C ASN A 234 -33.67 67.31 16.53
N GLN A 235 -33.31 67.14 17.80
CA GLN A 235 -33.99 67.73 18.97
C GLN A 235 -33.35 67.23 20.27
N THR A 236 -32.62 68.13 20.92
CA THR A 236 -32.48 68.22 22.39
C THR A 236 -32.75 69.69 22.74
N PRO A 237 -33.09 70.10 23.98
CA PRO A 237 -33.08 69.36 25.24
C PRO A 237 -34.30 69.65 26.17
N THR A 238 -34.43 68.92 27.28
CA THR A 238 -34.46 69.47 28.66
C THR A 238 -34.47 68.32 29.68
N GLY A 239 -33.77 68.53 30.78
CA GLY A 239 -33.22 67.47 31.64
C GLY A 239 -34.07 67.01 32.82
N HIS A 240 -33.58 65.96 33.48
CA HIS A 240 -33.53 65.83 34.94
C HIS A 240 -32.62 64.63 35.32
N ASN A 241 -31.75 64.82 36.30
CA ASN A 241 -31.08 63.78 37.10
C ASN A 241 -31.66 63.92 38.51
N PRO A 242 -31.74 62.88 39.38
CA PRO A 242 -30.53 62.16 39.82
C PRO A 242 -30.67 60.68 40.30
N SER A 243 -29.49 60.09 40.54
CA SER A 243 -29.11 59.15 41.61
C SER A 243 -29.66 57.71 41.68
N GLY A 244 -28.75 56.74 41.84
CA GLY A 244 -29.01 55.42 42.41
C GLY A 244 -27.86 54.42 42.20
N CYS A 245 -27.20 54.02 43.29
CA CYS A 245 -26.00 53.17 43.35
C CYS A 245 -26.25 51.66 43.11
N ASP A 246 -25.13 50.95 42.95
CA ASP A 246 -24.81 49.62 43.54
C ASP A 246 -25.48 48.35 42.99
N ASN A 247 -24.69 47.51 42.29
CA ASN A 247 -24.05 46.31 42.87
C ASN A 247 -23.70 45.23 41.80
N ASN A 248 -22.45 44.76 41.90
CA ASN A 248 -21.94 43.47 41.41
C ASN A 248 -22.56 42.29 42.23
N PRO A 249 -22.21 40.99 42.01
CA PRO A 249 -21.62 40.30 40.85
C PRO A 249 -22.30 38.91 40.58
N GLU A 250 -21.70 38.11 39.66
CA GLU A 250 -21.53 36.64 39.70
C GLU A 250 -21.91 35.84 38.43
N THR A 251 -20.84 35.37 37.77
CA THR A 251 -20.58 34.01 37.23
C THR A 251 -21.66 33.25 36.45
N SER A 252 -21.30 32.75 35.25
CA SER A 252 -21.11 31.30 35.05
C SER A 252 -20.46 30.90 33.71
N LYS A 253 -19.41 30.09 33.86
CA LYS A 253 -18.99 28.91 33.07
C LYS A 253 -18.74 29.04 31.56
N GLY A 254 -17.44 29.09 31.25
CA GLY A 254 -16.87 28.55 30.02
C GLY A 254 -16.98 27.02 29.95
N LYS A 255 -17.02 26.52 28.71
CA LYS A 255 -16.95 25.11 28.39
C LYS A 255 -16.15 24.95 27.09
N ASP A 256 -14.87 24.64 27.27
CA ASP A 256 -13.99 24.16 26.21
C ASP A 256 -14.32 22.71 25.87
N SER A 257 -14.17 22.35 24.60
CA SER A 257 -14.04 20.97 24.14
C SER A 257 -13.01 20.96 23.00
N PRO A 258 -11.93 20.17 23.08
CA PRO A 258 -11.06 19.92 21.95
C PRO A 258 -11.43 18.60 21.26
N MET A 259 -11.32 18.56 19.93
CA MET A 259 -11.36 17.33 19.14
C MET A 259 -9.94 16.77 18.98
N LEU A 260 -9.84 15.45 19.15
CA LEU A 260 -8.80 14.57 18.64
C LEU A 260 -9.50 13.48 17.82
#